data_AF-A0A2A6CXB3-F1
#
_entry.id   AF-A0A2A6CXB3-F1
#
_cell.length_a   1.000
_cell.length_b   1.000
_cell.length_c   1.000
_cell.angle_alpha   90.00
_cell.angle_beta   90.00
_cell.angle_gamma   90.00
#
_symmetry.space_group_name_H-M   'P 1'
#
loop_
_entity.id
_entity.type
_entity.pdbx_description
1 polymer ?
#
loop_
_entity_poly.entity_id
_entity_poly.type
_entity_poly.pdbx_seq_one_letter_code
_entity_poly.pdbx_strand_id
1 'polypeptide(L)'
;MTLDKGDVQSRRTITRVGEKAIQATVTICKERTSYCLKLSRVQIDNQLDHSPFPCILSIAAPPFTEIVEFNRKPLFEMNLVQRNQTHSLVPEIERLTTSTHAIALKIDLG
;
A
#
# COMPACT_ATOMS: atom_id res chain seq x y z
N MET A 1 6.86 -3.94 -16.55
CA MET A 1 8.32 -3.76 -16.43
C MET A 1 8.71 -3.65 -14.97
N THR A 2 9.08 -4.77 -14.37
CA THR A 2 9.81 -4.86 -13.10
C THR A 2 11.23 -4.34 -13.31
N LEU A 3 11.78 -3.59 -12.36
CA LEU A 3 13.20 -3.20 -12.39
C LEU A 3 14.06 -4.46 -12.49
N ASP A 4 14.95 -4.53 -13.48
CA ASP A 4 15.91 -5.62 -13.61
C ASP A 4 16.80 -5.65 -12.37
N LYS A 5 16.88 -6.84 -11.76
CA LYS A 5 17.56 -7.05 -10.47
C LYS A 5 19.08 -6.75 -10.52
N GLY A 6 19.64 -6.52 -11.71
CA GLY A 6 21.07 -6.27 -11.93
C GLY A 6 21.57 -4.87 -11.53
N ASP A 7 20.70 -3.85 -11.51
CA ASP A 7 21.12 -2.44 -11.36
C ASP A 7 20.79 -1.81 -9.99
N VAL A 8 20.38 -2.62 -9.02
CA VAL A 8 19.97 -2.13 -7.69
C VAL A 8 21.19 -1.76 -6.86
N GLN A 9 21.43 -0.46 -6.68
CA GLN A 9 22.52 0.06 -5.83
C GLN A 9 22.17 0.01 -4.35
N SER A 10 20.90 0.29 -4.00
CA SER A 10 20.44 0.24 -2.62
C SER A 10 18.97 -0.10 -2.56
N ARG A 11 18.60 -0.98 -1.62
CA ARG A 11 17.20 -1.26 -1.31
C ARG A 11 16.99 -1.15 0.18
N ARG A 12 16.04 -0.32 0.58
CA ARG A 12 15.62 -0.17 1.97
C ARG A 12 14.14 -0.48 2.08
N THR A 13 13.80 -1.35 3.02
CA THR A 13 12.41 -1.69 3.32
C THR A 13 12.16 -1.43 4.79
N ILE A 14 11.17 -0.60 5.08
CA ILE A 14 10.68 -0.34 6.43
C ILE A 14 9.33 -1.04 6.54
N THR A 15 9.21 -1.90 7.56
CA THR A 15 7.96 -2.58 7.90
C THR A 15 7.63 -2.24 9.33
N ARG A 16 6.41 -1.79 9.61
CA ARG A 16 5.98 -1.56 11.00
C ARG A 16 5.82 -2.91 11.71
N VAL A 17 6.63 -3.14 12.74
CA VAL A 17 6.70 -4.38 13.53
C VAL A 17 5.46 -4.45 14.44
N GLY A 18 4.65 -5.47 14.23
CA GLY A 18 3.37 -5.67 14.93
C GLY A 18 2.46 -6.54 14.08
N GLU A 19 2.18 -6.12 12.84
CA GLU A 19 1.24 -6.83 11.95
C GLU A 19 1.56 -6.78 10.44
N LYS A 20 2.72 -6.25 10.02
CA LYS A 20 3.03 -5.99 8.58
C LYS A 20 1.92 -5.16 7.88
N ALA A 21 1.22 -4.31 8.63
CA ALA A 21 0.12 -3.49 8.12
C ALA A 21 0.60 -2.44 7.11
N ILE A 22 1.82 -1.92 7.29
CA ILE A 22 2.43 -0.91 6.43
C ILE A 22 3.82 -1.41 6.04
N GLN A 23 4.07 -1.44 4.74
CA GLN A 23 5.39 -1.70 4.18
C GLN A 23 5.73 -0.58 3.20
N ALA A 24 6.85 0.09 3.44
CA ALA A 24 7.44 1.06 2.52
C ALA A 24 8.78 0.50 2.03
N THR A 25 8.97 0.46 0.72
CA THR A 25 10.23 0.05 0.10
C THR A 25 10.71 1.14 -0.82
N VAL A 26 11.99 1.50 -0.67
CA VAL A 26 12.71 2.38 -1.59
C VAL A 26 13.80 1.55 -2.25
N THR A 27 13.82 1.56 -3.58
CA THR A 27 14.85 0.90 -4.39
C THR A 27 15.52 1.95 -5.26
N ILE A 28 16.82 2.11 -5.09
CA ILE A 28 17.64 3.06 -5.84
C ILE A 28 18.51 2.25 -6.80
N CYS A 29 18.40 2.60 -8.08
CA CYS A 29 19.23 2.12 -9.16
C CYS A 29 19.98 3.31 -9.79
N LYS A 30 20.95 3.03 -10.65
CA LYS A 30 21.77 4.06 -11.31
C LYS A 30 20.92 5.12 -12.02
N GLU A 31 19.91 4.70 -12.77
CA GLU A 31 19.09 5.58 -13.61
C GLU A 31 17.68 5.83 -13.06
N ARG A 32 17.29 5.14 -11.99
CA ARG A 32 15.91 5.15 -11.50
C ARG A 32 15.85 5.03 -9.99
N THR A 33 14.87 5.69 -9.39
CA THR A 33 14.48 5.50 -7.99
C THR A 33 13.02 5.06 -7.95
N SER A 34 12.74 3.98 -7.20
CA SER A 34 11.40 3.40 -7.07
C SER A 34 10.95 3.41 -5.62
N TYR A 35 9.74 3.88 -5.40
CA TYR A 35 9.06 3.93 -4.12
C TYR A 35 7.84 3.02 -4.20
N CYS A 36 7.70 2.09 -3.26
CA CYS A 36 6.58 1.17 -3.16
C CYS A 36 6.01 1.28 -1.75
N LEU A 37 4.75 1.69 -1.64
CA LEU A 37 3.99 1.71 -0.40
C LEU A 37 2.87 0.67 -0.49
N LYS A 38 2.81 -0.22 0.50
CA LYS A 38 1.76 -1.24 0.64
C LYS A 38 1.10 -1.09 1.99
N LEU A 39 -0.22 -0.94 1.98
CA LEU A 39 -1.08 -0.90 3.16
C LEU A 39 -1.95 -2.17 3.13
N SER A 40 -1.75 -3.04 4.11
CA SER A 40 -2.38 -4.36 4.17
C SER A 40 -3.53 -4.42 5.18
N ARG A 41 -3.51 -3.56 6.21
CA ARG A 41 -4.53 -3.52 7.25
C ARG A 41 -4.74 -2.09 7.72
N VAL A 42 -5.99 -1.70 7.89
CA VAL A 42 -6.40 -0.47 8.59
C VAL A 42 -7.26 -0.91 9.76
N GLN A 43 -6.86 -0.55 10.98
CA GLN A 43 -7.67 -0.69 12.18
C GLN A 43 -8.09 0.72 12.59
N ILE A 44 -9.39 0.94 12.69
CA ILE A 44 -9.96 2.17 13.24
C ILE A 44 -10.33 1.82 14.67
N ASP A 45 -9.55 2.33 15.63
CA ASP A 45 -9.84 2.13 17.04
C ASP A 45 -10.81 3.23 17.49
N ASN A 46 -11.98 2.82 17.94
CA ASN A 46 -13.09 3.72 18.21
C ASN A 46 -13.22 3.95 19.72
N GLN A 47 -12.16 4.46 20.34
CA GLN A 47 -12.03 4.61 21.80
C GLN A 47 -12.82 5.79 22.40
N LEU A 48 -13.88 6.26 21.73
CA LEU A 48 -14.72 7.34 22.24
C LEU A 48 -15.99 6.75 22.86
N ASP A 49 -16.35 7.17 24.08
CA ASP A 49 -17.57 6.74 24.80
C ASP A 49 -18.86 7.02 24.00
N HIS A 50 -18.81 8.01 23.09
CA HIS A 50 -19.83 8.30 22.11
C HIS A 50 -19.15 8.49 20.75
N SER A 51 -19.03 7.41 19.98
CA SER A 51 -18.42 7.52 18.66
C SER A 51 -19.34 8.27 17.68
N PRO A 52 -18.89 9.37 17.06
CA PRO A 52 -19.62 10.00 15.95
C PRO A 52 -19.50 9.20 14.63
N PHE A 53 -18.64 8.19 14.61
CA PHE A 53 -18.44 7.31 13.46
C PHE A 53 -19.07 5.93 13.70
N PRO A 54 -19.60 5.28 12.67
CA PRO A 54 -20.15 3.94 12.83
C PRO A 54 -19.09 2.94 13.28
N CYS A 55 -19.40 2.14 14.30
CA CYS A 55 -18.53 1.07 14.76
C CYS A 55 -18.45 -0.03 13.69
N ILE A 56 -17.24 -0.29 13.18
CA ILE A 56 -16.99 -1.43 12.30
C ILE A 56 -17.01 -2.69 13.17
N LEU A 57 -18.14 -3.40 13.19
CA LEU A 57 -18.27 -4.62 14.00
C LEU A 57 -17.50 -5.81 13.43
N SER A 58 -17.38 -5.88 12.10
CA SER A 58 -16.67 -6.95 11.41
C SER A 58 -16.49 -6.61 9.92
N ILE A 59 -15.43 -7.15 9.31
CA ILE A 59 -15.31 -7.16 7.84
C ILE A 59 -16.45 -8.04 7.31
N ALA A 60 -17.34 -7.47 6.49
CA ALA A 60 -18.37 -8.26 5.82
C ALA A 60 -17.72 -9.16 4.78
N ALA A 61 -18.26 -10.37 4.59
CA ALA A 61 -17.93 -11.14 3.41
C ALA A 61 -18.26 -10.29 2.17
N PRO A 62 -17.38 -10.22 1.16
CA PRO A 62 -17.64 -9.44 -0.04
C PRO A 62 -18.98 -9.88 -0.66
N PRO A 63 -19.82 -8.94 -1.13
CA PRO A 63 -21.03 -9.30 -1.83
C PRO A 63 -20.59 -10.04 -3.09
N PHE A 64 -21.06 -11.28 -3.24
CA PHE A 64 -20.70 -12.25 -4.28
C PHE A 64 -19.42 -13.06 -4.00
N THR A 65 -19.64 -14.36 -3.84
CA THR A 65 -18.65 -15.45 -3.78
C THR A 65 -17.77 -15.47 -5.03
N GLU A 66 -16.71 -14.67 -5.06
CA GLU A 66 -15.46 -15.17 -5.58
C GLU A 66 -14.67 -15.68 -4.38
N ILE A 67 -14.54 -17.01 -4.26
CA ILE A 67 -13.52 -17.63 -3.42
C ILE A 67 -12.18 -17.34 -4.11
N VAL A 68 -11.75 -16.08 -4.06
CA VAL A 68 -10.38 -15.73 -4.37
C VAL A 68 -9.59 -16.26 -3.18
N GLU A 69 -8.75 -17.27 -3.40
CA GLU A 69 -7.66 -17.60 -2.49
C GLU A 69 -7.14 -16.30 -1.90
N PHE A 70 -7.16 -16.16 -0.57
CA PHE A 70 -6.65 -15.00 0.15
C PHE A 70 -5.12 -14.92 -0.01
N ASN A 71 -4.63 -14.81 -1.23
CA ASN A 71 -3.39 -14.15 -1.54
C ASN A 71 -3.63 -12.73 -1.03
N ARG A 72 -3.15 -12.42 0.17
CA ARG A 72 -3.37 -11.16 0.89
C ARG A 72 -2.82 -10.00 0.06
N LYS A 73 -3.58 -9.58 -0.96
CA LYS A 73 -3.28 -8.40 -1.73
C LYS A 73 -3.43 -7.21 -0.77
N PRO A 74 -2.51 -6.25 -0.79
CA PRO A 74 -2.61 -5.07 0.05
C PRO A 74 -3.90 -4.32 -0.29
N LEU A 75 -4.59 -3.80 0.74
CA LEU A 75 -5.77 -2.94 0.59
C LEU A 75 -5.50 -1.76 -0.34
N PHE A 76 -4.31 -1.19 -0.21
CA PHE A 76 -3.82 -0.13 -1.06
C PHE A 76 -2.36 -0.35 -1.38
N GLU A 77 -2.00 -0.22 -2.65
CA GLU A 77 -0.62 -0.23 -3.11
C GLU A 77 -0.37 0.98 -4.01
N MET A 78 0.75 1.66 -3.76
CA MET A 78 1.23 2.76 -4.57
C MET A 78 2.67 2.47 -4.97
N ASN A 79 2.94 2.54 -6.27
CA ASN A 79 4.27 2.42 -6.84
C ASN A 79 4.59 3.67 -7.66
N LEU A 80 5.65 4.36 -7.29
CA LEU A 80 6.19 5.53 -7.98
C LEU A 80 7.58 5.21 -8.48
N VAL A 81 7.84 5.43 -9.77
CA VAL A 81 9.16 5.33 -10.39
C VAL A 81 9.55 6.71 -10.89
N GLN A 82 10.72 7.16 -10.47
CA GLN A 82 11.33 8.41 -10.89
C GLN A 82 12.62 8.10 -11.64
N ARG A 83 12.91 8.92 -12.65
CA ARG A 83 14.17 8.84 -13.39
C ARG A 83 15.23 9.69 -12.69
N ASN A 84 16.41 9.11 -12.47
CA ASN A 84 17.57 9.82 -11.95
C ASN A 84 18.29 10.46 -13.15
N GLN A 85 18.17 11.77 -13.30
CA GLN A 85 18.85 12.51 -14.34
C GLN A 85 20.16 13.10 -13.82
N THR A 86 21.26 12.93 -14.55
CA THR A 86 22.59 13.42 -14.13
C THR A 86 22.72 14.94 -14.23
N HIS A 87 21.93 15.57 -15.10
CA HIS A 87 22.06 16.99 -15.47
C HIS A 87 20.84 17.85 -15.14
N SER A 88 19.85 17.28 -14.43
CA SER A 88 18.63 17.98 -14.04
C SER A 88 18.34 17.74 -12.58
N LEU A 89 17.96 18.81 -11.89
CA LEU A 89 17.51 18.77 -10.50
C LEU A 89 15.99 18.52 -10.40
N VAL A 90 15.28 18.57 -11.53
CA VAL A 90 13.82 18.35 -11.56
C VAL A 90 13.55 16.85 -11.59
N PRO A 91 12.83 16.30 -10.61
CA PRO A 91 12.49 14.89 -10.59
C PRO A 91 11.48 14.57 -11.69
N GLU A 92 11.88 13.74 -12.65
CA GLU A 92 10.98 13.23 -13.70
C GLU A 92 10.26 11.99 -13.19
N ILE A 93 8.92 12.05 -13.11
CA ILE A 93 8.09 10.90 -12.73
C ILE A 93 7.85 10.07 -13.99
N GLU A 94 8.52 8.93 -14.09
CA GLU A 94 8.34 7.99 -15.19
C GLU A 94 6.99 7.27 -15.08
N ARG A 95 6.60 6.90 -13.86
CA ARG A 95 5.36 6.15 -13.63
C ARG A 95 4.85 6.31 -12.21
N LEU A 96 3.55 6.56 -12.08
CA LEU A 96 2.81 6.42 -10.83
C LEU A 96 1.66 5.43 -11.07
N THR A 97 1.60 4.37 -10.26
CA THR A 97 0.48 3.43 -10.26
C THR A 97 -0.06 3.29 -8.86
N THR A 98 -1.37 3.45 -8.71
CA THR A 98 -2.11 3.21 -7.47
C THR A 98 -3.12 2.10 -7.71
N SER A 99 -3.24 1.19 -6.75
CA SER A 99 -4.25 0.14 -6.75
C SER A 99 -4.92 0.08 -5.39
N THR A 100 -6.24 0.09 -5.41
CA THR A 100 -7.08 -0.03 -4.21
C THR A 100 -7.95 -1.27 -4.40
N HIS A 101 -7.95 -2.15 -3.41
CA HIS A 101 -8.85 -3.31 -3.39
C HIS A 101 -10.10 -2.95 -2.61
N ALA A 102 -11.26 -3.37 -3.13
CA ALA A 102 -12.54 -3.12 -2.48
C ALA A 102 -12.60 -3.82 -1.12
N ILE A 103 -13.14 -3.11 -0.12
CA ILE A 103 -13.37 -3.62 1.23
C ILE A 103 -14.86 -3.49 1.51
N ALA A 104 -15.51 -4.61 1.86
CA ALA A 104 -16.86 -4.59 2.38
C ALA A 104 -16.81 -4.37 3.90
N LEU A 105 -17.28 -3.20 4.34
CA LEU A 105 -17.39 -2.87 5.76
C LEU A 105 -18.85 -3.05 6.21
N LYS A 106 -19.09 -3.91 7.20
CA LYS A 106 -20.37 -3.92 7.91
C LYS A 106 -20.32 -2.87 9.00
N ILE A 107 -21.14 -1.86 8.83
CA ILE A 107 -21.34 -0.77 9.77
C ILE A 107 -22.64 -1.06 10.50
N ASP A 108 -22.59 -1.15 11.82
CA ASP A 108 -23.79 -1.16 12.65
C ASP A 108 -24.12 0.28 13.05
N LEU A 109 -25.37 0.69 12.82
CA LEU A 109 -25.85 2.04 13.09
C LEU A 109 -26.74 2.12 14.35
N GLY A 110 -26.95 0.99 15.05
CA GLY A 110 -27.93 0.91 16.13
C GLY A 110 -29.35 0.70 15.61
#